data_AF-A0A6P8GUF4-F1
#
_entry.id   AF-A0A6P8GUF4-F1
#
_cell.length_a   1.000
_cell.length_b   1.000
_cell.length_c   1.000
_cell.angle_alpha   90.00
_cell.angle_beta   90.00
_cell.angle_gamma   90.00
#
_symmetry.space_group_name_H-M   'P 1'
#
loop_
_entity.id
_entity.type
_entity.pdbx_description
1 polymer ?
#
loop_
_entity_poly.entity_id
_entity_poly.type
_entity_poly.pdbx_seq_one_letter_code
_entity_poly.pdbx_strand_id
1 'polypeptide(L)'
;MIDDEVLDDGQPPKQHHWQNQSVSDWTCQQVGRWLTGLSLEKYIPEFTAKNVDGEQLLQLDSGALKDLGVESLLDRGLIKKKLKDLKAIMEKARRNREKLEKQREKLRKKEQEQLQKQTRKSSRSSSDPPEGATD
;
A
#
# COMPACT_ATOMS: atom_id res chain seq x y z
N MET A 1 11.04 -34.28 4.96
CA MET A 1 11.54 -32.97 4.50
C MET A 1 10.35 -32.28 3.88
N ILE A 2 9.89 -31.22 4.53
CA ILE A 2 8.83 -30.36 4.00
C ILE A 2 9.53 -29.46 3.01
N ASP A 3 9.21 -29.62 1.73
CA ASP A 3 9.57 -28.68 0.69
C ASP A 3 8.74 -27.42 0.90
N ASP A 4 9.38 -26.47 1.56
CA ASP A 4 8.94 -25.13 1.85
C ASP A 4 9.22 -24.25 0.60
N GLU A 5 8.35 -24.29 -0.40
CA GLU A 5 8.26 -23.21 -1.39
C GLU A 5 6.83 -22.65 -1.41
N VAL A 6 6.63 -21.87 -0.37
CA VAL A 6 5.48 -21.04 -0.08
C VAL A 6 5.41 -19.87 -1.08
N LEU A 7 4.23 -19.79 -1.70
CA LEU A 7 3.51 -18.60 -2.16
C LEU A 7 4.13 -17.76 -3.28
N ASP A 8 3.56 -17.98 -4.47
CA ASP A 8 2.81 -16.96 -5.21
C ASP A 8 3.38 -15.55 -5.05
N ASP A 9 4.24 -15.19 -6.01
CA ASP A 9 4.71 -13.85 -6.34
C ASP A 9 3.51 -12.95 -6.64
N GLY A 10 2.75 -12.63 -5.58
CA GLY A 10 1.75 -11.60 -5.54
C GLY A 10 2.48 -10.26 -5.54
N GLN A 11 3.20 -10.00 -6.63
CA GLN A 11 3.81 -8.72 -6.92
C GLN A 11 2.75 -7.66 -6.66
N PRO A 12 2.90 -6.83 -5.59
CA PRO A 12 1.90 -5.83 -5.27
C PRO A 12 1.75 -4.97 -6.52
N PRO A 13 0.53 -4.85 -7.08
CA PRO A 13 0.32 -4.37 -8.44
C PRO A 13 0.90 -2.98 -8.57
N LYS A 14 2.13 -2.88 -9.12
CA LYS A 14 3.00 -1.68 -9.24
C LYS A 14 2.40 -0.50 -8.48
N GLN A 15 2.31 -0.61 -7.16
CA GLN A 15 1.68 0.42 -6.35
C GLN A 15 2.66 1.56 -6.41
N HIS A 16 2.36 2.55 -7.24
CA HIS A 16 3.20 3.71 -7.37
C HIS A 16 3.42 4.24 -5.96
N HIS A 17 4.67 4.23 -5.50
CA HIS A 17 5.02 4.39 -4.10
C HIS A 17 4.51 5.71 -3.46
N TRP A 18 4.07 6.67 -4.28
CA TRP A 18 3.34 7.86 -3.85
C TRP A 18 1.94 7.57 -3.27
N GLN A 19 1.36 6.38 -3.44
CA GLN A 19 0.01 6.02 -2.99
C GLN A 19 -0.09 5.59 -1.51
N ASN A 20 1.04 5.43 -0.82
CA ASN A 20 1.04 4.91 0.56
C ASN A 20 0.83 5.99 1.64
N GLN A 21 0.83 7.27 1.27
CA GLN A 21 0.56 8.40 2.15
C GLN A 21 -0.67 9.16 1.67
N SER A 22 -1.40 9.77 2.62
CA SER A 22 -2.52 10.65 2.30
C SER A 22 -2.04 11.73 1.33
N VAL A 23 -2.81 12.02 0.29
CA VAL A 23 -2.41 13.03 -0.70
C VAL A 23 -2.22 14.37 -0.01
N SER A 24 -2.99 14.70 1.03
CA SER A 24 -2.79 15.92 1.83
C SER A 24 -1.39 16.05 2.44
N ASP A 25 -0.74 14.93 2.77
CA ASP A 25 0.60 14.91 3.38
C ASP A 25 1.72 14.90 2.31
N TRP A 26 1.37 15.03 1.02
CA TRP A 26 2.38 15.00 -0.03
C TRP A 26 3.22 16.26 -0.04
N THR A 27 4.52 16.06 -0.13
CA THR A 27 5.50 17.09 -0.45
C THR A 27 5.45 17.44 -1.94
N CYS A 28 5.97 18.62 -2.30
CA CYS A 28 6.12 19.03 -3.70
C CYS A 28 6.90 18.00 -4.55
N GLN A 29 7.86 17.29 -3.95
CA GLN A 29 8.57 16.20 -4.63
C GLN A 29 7.68 15.00 -4.94
N GLN A 30 6.78 14.63 -4.03
CA GLN A 30 5.81 13.55 -4.27
C GLN A 30 4.79 13.94 -5.35
N VAL A 31 4.36 15.21 -5.36
CA VAL A 31 3.54 15.77 -6.44
C VAL A 31 4.28 15.69 -7.79
N GLY A 32 5.57 16.01 -7.81
CA GLY A 32 6.40 15.86 -9.01
C GLY A 32 6.46 14.42 -9.53
N ARG A 33 6.69 13.44 -8.63
CA ARG A 33 6.68 12.01 -8.99
C ARG A 33 5.32 11.54 -9.50
N TRP A 34 4.24 12.07 -8.93
CA TRP A 34 2.89 11.83 -9.42
C TRP A 34 2.75 12.33 -10.86
N LEU A 35 3.14 13.58 -11.15
CA LEU A 35 3.14 14.13 -12.50
C LEU A 35 3.99 13.32 -13.49
N THR A 36 5.18 12.82 -13.08
CA THR A 36 5.97 11.90 -13.91
C THR A 36 5.18 10.64 -14.28
N GLY A 37 4.47 10.04 -13.32
CA GLY A 37 3.61 8.88 -13.55
C GLY A 37 2.42 9.16 -14.48
N LEU A 38 2.10 10.43 -14.73
CA LEU A 38 1.06 10.87 -15.65
C LEU A 38 1.60 11.30 -17.02
N SER A 39 2.92 11.19 -17.25
CA SER A 39 3.59 11.78 -18.41
C SER A 39 3.40 13.30 -18.51
N LEU A 40 3.23 13.95 -17.36
CA LEU A 40 3.13 15.40 -17.19
C LEU A 40 4.38 15.98 -16.56
N GLU A 41 5.52 15.29 -16.72
CA GLU A 41 6.80 15.68 -16.13
C GLU A 41 7.28 17.06 -16.57
N LYS A 42 6.84 17.50 -17.77
CA LYS A 42 7.07 18.86 -18.28
C LYS A 42 6.52 19.96 -17.38
N TYR A 43 5.53 19.67 -16.52
CA TYR A 43 4.92 20.61 -15.58
C TYR A 43 5.51 20.54 -14.16
N ILE A 44 6.40 19.58 -13.89
CA ILE A 44 7.07 19.44 -12.59
C ILE A 44 7.80 20.72 -12.18
N PRO A 45 8.60 21.39 -13.04
CA PRO A 45 9.30 22.59 -12.61
C PRO A 45 8.34 23.73 -12.25
N GLU A 46 7.22 23.90 -12.96
CA GLU A 46 6.21 24.92 -12.66
C GLU A 46 5.49 24.62 -11.34
N PHE A 47 5.10 23.36 -11.12
CA PHE A 47 4.48 22.93 -9.87
C PHE A 47 5.44 23.05 -8.69
N THR A 48 6.73 22.73 -8.89
CA THR A 48 7.76 22.84 -7.85
C THR A 48 8.11 24.31 -7.56
N ALA A 49 8.21 25.15 -8.59
CA ALA A 49 8.46 26.59 -8.43
C ALA A 49 7.31 27.29 -7.68
N LYS A 50 6.08 26.80 -7.87
CA LYS A 50 4.88 27.26 -7.15
C LYS A 50 4.69 26.54 -5.81
N ASN A 51 5.61 25.63 -5.49
CA ASN A 51 5.64 24.85 -4.27
C ASN A 51 4.31 24.11 -4.00
N VAL A 52 3.72 23.54 -5.07
CA VAL A 52 2.47 22.79 -5.02
C VAL A 52 2.70 21.52 -4.23
N ASP A 53 2.18 21.50 -3.01
CA ASP A 53 2.12 20.34 -2.14
C ASP A 53 0.82 19.54 -2.37
N GLY A 54 0.64 18.51 -1.56
CA GLY A 54 -0.51 17.65 -1.56
C GLY A 54 -1.86 18.33 -1.32
N GLU A 55 -1.90 19.28 -0.39
CA GLU A 55 -3.10 20.05 -0.09
C GLU A 55 -3.47 20.96 -1.25
N GLN A 56 -2.48 21.66 -1.81
CA GLN A 56 -2.66 22.49 -2.99
C GLN A 56 -3.08 21.64 -4.18
N LEU A 57 -2.46 20.47 -4.39
CA LEU A 57 -2.83 19.53 -5.45
C LEU A 57 -4.31 19.17 -5.39
N LEU A 58 -4.83 18.85 -4.20
CA LEU A 58 -6.24 18.50 -3.98
C LEU A 58 -7.20 19.68 -4.19
N GLN A 59 -6.71 20.91 -4.02
CA GLN A 59 -7.44 22.15 -4.22
C GLN A 59 -7.29 22.73 -5.63
N LEU A 60 -6.45 22.14 -6.51
CA LEU A 60 -6.26 22.63 -7.87
C LEU A 60 -7.56 22.62 -8.65
N ASP A 61 -7.94 23.80 -9.09
CA ASP A 61 -9.10 24.05 -9.90
C ASP A 61 -8.69 24.45 -11.32
N SER A 62 -9.65 24.93 -12.12
CA SER A 62 -9.30 25.42 -13.45
C SER A 62 -8.38 26.64 -13.35
N GLY A 63 -8.66 27.59 -12.45
CA GLY A 63 -7.87 28.81 -12.28
C GLY A 63 -6.42 28.51 -11.94
N ALA A 64 -6.19 27.75 -10.88
CA ALA A 64 -4.87 27.37 -10.41
C ALA A 64 -4.06 26.63 -11.48
N LEU A 65 -4.66 25.70 -12.23
CA LEU A 65 -3.94 25.03 -13.33
C LEU A 65 -3.45 26.01 -14.40
N LYS A 66 -4.21 27.07 -14.69
CA LYS A 66 -3.77 28.11 -15.62
C LYS A 66 -2.62 28.92 -15.03
N ASP A 67 -2.71 29.28 -13.75
CA ASP A 67 -1.69 30.07 -13.04
C ASP A 67 -0.38 29.29 -12.79
N LEU A 68 -0.47 27.96 -12.82
CA LEU A 68 0.66 27.03 -12.84
C LEU A 68 1.28 26.84 -14.23
N GLY A 69 0.78 27.53 -15.28
CA GLY A 69 1.32 27.43 -16.63
C GLY A 69 0.76 26.26 -17.46
N VAL A 70 -0.30 25.58 -16.99
CA VAL A 70 -0.99 24.55 -17.78
C VAL A 70 -1.98 25.24 -18.73
N GLU A 71 -1.47 25.72 -19.86
CA GLU A 71 -2.29 26.38 -20.89
C GLU A 71 -3.10 25.39 -21.74
N SER A 72 -2.61 24.15 -21.85
CA SER A 72 -3.21 23.07 -22.62
C SER A 72 -4.51 22.59 -21.98
N LEU A 73 -5.62 22.72 -22.71
CA LEU A 73 -6.94 22.21 -22.29
C LEU A 73 -6.94 20.69 -22.08
N LEU A 74 -6.19 19.95 -22.89
CA LEU A 74 -6.05 18.50 -22.77
C LEU A 74 -5.37 18.13 -21.45
N ASP A 75 -4.27 18.82 -21.13
CA ASP A 75 -3.52 18.57 -19.90
C ASP A 75 -4.34 18.98 -18.66
N ARG A 76 -5.06 20.11 -18.72
CA ARG A 76 -6.01 20.50 -17.65
C ARG A 76 -7.09 19.45 -17.44
N GLY A 77 -7.63 18.88 -18.51
CA GLY A 77 -8.61 17.80 -18.46
C GLY A 77 -8.03 16.52 -17.85
N LEU A 78 -6.80 16.18 -18.23
CA LEU A 78 -6.09 15.04 -17.68
C LEU A 78 -5.83 15.21 -16.18
N ILE A 79 -5.30 16.36 -15.73
CA ILE A 79 -5.02 16.61 -14.32
C ILE A 79 -6.30 16.56 -13.48
N LYS A 80 -7.40 17.17 -13.95
CA LYS A 80 -8.73 17.06 -13.28
C LYS A 80 -9.20 15.62 -13.18
N LYS A 81 -9.08 14.83 -14.25
CA LYS A 81 -9.42 13.41 -14.24
C LYS A 81 -8.54 12.65 -13.26
N LYS A 82 -7.24 12.92 -13.25
CA LYS A 82 -6.28 12.27 -12.36
C LYS A 82 -6.48 12.66 -10.91
N LEU A 83 -6.94 13.86 -10.60
CA LEU A 83 -7.38 14.24 -9.25
C LEU A 83 -8.58 13.41 -8.77
N LYS A 84 -9.56 13.17 -9.64
CA LYS A 84 -10.69 12.27 -9.32
C LYS A 84 -10.21 10.83 -9.15
N ASP A 85 -9.38 10.33 -10.06
CA ASP A 85 -8.80 9.00 -9.97
C ASP A 85 -7.95 8.85 -8.70
N LEU A 86 -7.19 9.87 -8.33
CA LEU A 86 -6.34 9.88 -7.15
C LEU A 86 -7.18 9.69 -5.88
N LYS A 87 -8.28 10.43 -5.73
CA LYS A 87 -9.25 10.25 -4.63
C LYS A 87 -9.86 8.84 -4.64
N ALA A 88 -10.19 8.30 -5.81
CA ALA A 88 -10.73 6.94 -5.93
C ALA A 88 -9.68 5.86 -5.59
N ILE A 89 -8.43 6.05 -6.00
CA ILE A 89 -7.30 5.18 -5.71
C ILE A 89 -7.02 5.19 -4.21
N MET A 90 -7.07 6.33 -3.53
CA MET A 90 -6.92 6.41 -2.07
C MET A 90 -7.97 5.56 -1.35
N GLU A 91 -9.24 5.69 -1.71
CA GLU A 91 -10.31 4.87 -1.10
C GLU A 91 -10.15 3.38 -1.39
N LYS A 92 -9.69 3.03 -2.60
CA LYS A 92 -9.40 1.65 -2.95
C LYS A 92 -8.20 1.10 -2.19
N ALA A 93 -7.13 1.89 -2.05
CA ALA A 93 -5.92 1.53 -1.31
C ALA A 93 -6.22 1.32 0.17
N ARG A 94 -7.04 2.19 0.78
CA ARG A 94 -7.52 2.04 2.17
C ARG A 94 -8.23 0.70 2.36
N ARG A 95 -9.21 0.39 1.51
CA ARG A 95 -9.94 -0.89 1.57
C ARG A 95 -9.05 -2.11 1.32
N ASN A 96 -8.09 -2.02 0.40
CA ASN A 96 -7.17 -3.12 0.14
C ASN A 96 -6.23 -3.37 1.31
N ARG A 97 -5.75 -2.31 1.97
CA ARG A 97 -4.90 -2.43 3.16
C ARG A 97 -5.62 -3.11 4.31
N GLU A 98 -6.86 -2.70 4.59
CA GLU A 98 -7.69 -3.32 5.65
C GLU A 98 -7.91 -4.82 5.38
N LYS A 99 -8.11 -5.21 4.12
CA LYS A 99 -8.25 -6.63 3.75
C LYS A 99 -6.97 -7.41 3.97
N LEU A 100 -5.82 -6.85 3.58
CA LEU A 100 -4.52 -7.50 3.71
C LEU A 100 -4.13 -7.67 5.19
N GLU A 101 -4.35 -6.64 6.01
CA GLU A 101 -4.10 -6.70 7.46
C GLU A 101 -5.00 -7.78 8.12
N LYS A 102 -6.28 -7.83 7.76
CA LYS A 102 -7.21 -8.84 8.28
C LYS A 102 -6.84 -10.26 7.85
N GLN A 103 -6.34 -10.44 6.63
CA GLN A 103 -5.86 -11.74 6.17
C GLN A 103 -4.59 -12.17 6.91
N ARG A 104 -3.66 -11.24 7.13
CA ARG A 104 -2.41 -11.49 7.86
C ARG A 104 -2.65 -11.83 9.32
N GLU A 105 -3.59 -11.15 9.98
CA GLU A 105 -3.99 -11.45 11.37
C GLU A 105 -4.62 -12.84 11.49
N LYS A 106 -5.50 -13.22 10.54
CA LYS A 106 -6.10 -14.56 10.50
C LYS A 106 -5.05 -15.67 10.37
N LEU A 107 -4.04 -15.48 9.52
CA LEU A 107 -2.95 -16.45 9.35
C LEU A 107 -2.14 -16.60 10.66
N ARG A 108 -1.76 -15.48 11.27
CA ARG A 108 -1.05 -15.47 12.56
C ARG A 108 -1.83 -16.17 13.67
N LYS A 109 -3.14 -15.95 13.75
CA LYS A 109 -3.99 -16.60 14.76
C LYS A 109 -4.06 -18.11 14.55
N LYS A 110 -4.19 -18.58 13.31
CA LYS A 110 -4.20 -20.02 12.97
C LYS A 110 -2.86 -20.68 13.30
N GLU A 111 -1.75 -20.02 13.02
CA GLU A 111 -0.40 -20.51 13.33
C GLU A 111 -0.20 -20.63 14.86
N GLN A 112 -0.55 -19.60 15.63
CA GLN A 112 -0.48 -19.65 17.09
C GLN A 112 -1.34 -20.75 17.70
N GLU A 113 -2.55 -20.98 17.19
CA GLU A 113 -3.42 -22.06 17.67
C GLU A 113 -2.82 -23.45 17.36
N GLN A 114 -2.20 -23.63 16.19
CA GLN A 114 -1.52 -24.88 15.84
C GLN A 114 -0.31 -25.13 16.74
N LEU A 115 0.54 -24.13 16.98
CA LEU A 115 1.66 -24.24 17.91
C LEU A 115 1.17 -24.57 19.34
N GLN A 116 0.10 -23.94 19.81
CA GLN A 116 -0.49 -24.26 21.11
C GLN A 116 -1.03 -25.69 21.21
N LYS A 117 -1.64 -26.22 20.14
CA LYS A 117 -2.10 -27.61 20.11
C LYS A 117 -0.92 -28.59 20.09
N GLN A 118 0.14 -28.29 19.35
CA GLN A 118 1.33 -29.14 19.28
C GLN A 118 2.10 -29.16 20.61
N THR A 119 2.31 -28.01 21.27
CA THR A 119 2.99 -27.97 22.58
C THR A 119 2.20 -28.74 23.66
N ARG A 120 0.86 -28.59 23.70
CA ARG A 120 -0.01 -29.34 24.64
C ARG A 120 -0.04 -30.84 24.38
N LYS A 121 0.22 -31.27 23.13
CA LYS A 121 0.24 -32.69 22.77
C LYS A 121 1.61 -33.32 23.07
N SER A 122 2.69 -32.57 22.81
CA SER A 122 4.07 -32.96 23.15
C SER A 122 4.29 -33.08 24.66
N SER A 123 3.70 -32.20 25.47
CA SER A 123 3.76 -32.28 26.95
C SER A 123 2.95 -33.43 27.56
N ARG A 124 2.07 -34.05 26.78
CA ARG A 124 1.16 -35.12 27.22
C ARG A 124 1.65 -36.51 26.78
N SER A 125 2.58 -36.54 25.82
CA SER A 125 3.29 -37.74 25.36
C SER A 125 4.66 -37.94 26.05
N SER A 126 5.13 -36.99 26.87
CA SER A 126 6.36 -37.13 27.66
C SER A 126 6.12 -37.66 29.09
N SER A 127 4.87 -38.01 29.42
CA SER A 127 4.47 -38.56 30.71
C SER A 127 4.09 -40.03 30.61
N ASP A 128 5.05 -40.86 30.17
CA ASP A 128 5.06 -42.31 30.42
C ASP A 128 6.46 -42.68 30.96
N PRO A 129 6.57 -43.18 32.21
CA PRO A 129 7.80 -43.78 32.69
C PRO A 129 7.99 -45.17 32.05
N PRO A 130 9.17 -45.51 31.50
CA PRO A 130 9.45 -46.87 31.09
C PRO A 130 9.83 -47.69 32.33
N GLU A 131 8.85 -48.24 33.02
CA GLU A 131 9.14 -49.30 33.99
C GLU A 131 8.86 -50.67 33.35
N GLY A 132 9.91 -51.18 32.70
CA GLY A 132 10.14 -52.60 32.59
C GLY A 132 11.29 -52.99 33.52
N ALA A 133 11.05 -53.96 34.40
CA ALA A 133 12.04 -54.88 34.98
C ALA A 133 11.22 -55.96 35.71
N THR A 134 10.87 -57.08 35.07
CA THR A 134 11.64 -58.34 34.94
C THR A 134 11.96 -59.04 36.28
N ASP A 135 11.48 -60.29 36.32
CA ASP A 135 11.73 -61.43 37.20
C ASP A 135 11.03 -61.48 38.58
#